data_AF-A0A2V8C8E1-F1
#
_entry.id   AF-A0A2V8C8E1-F1
#
_cell.length_a   1.000
_cell.length_b   1.000
_cell.length_c   1.000
_cell.angle_alpha   90.00
_cell.angle_beta   90.00
_cell.angle_gamma   90.00
#
_symmetry.space_group_name_H-M   'P 1'
#
loop_
_entity.id
_entity.type
_entity.pdbx_description
1 polymer ?
#
loop_
_entity_poly.entity_id
_entity_poly.type
_entity_poly.pdbx_seq_one_letter_code
_entity_poly.pdbx_strand_id
1 'polypeptide(L)'
;MYTLHDPYTSDPLMYALGPILTTALTTGWFVTAGVVASIGVLAKEFAAAPLYIFAGASTLGGRWRDALHAFIAGNFAFIVWIAFTLTLMLKFNYSYGYASVTFSKGAVIGLWLDRLSLRGVASAMFNEFGPLYLLAPAGIWFAPADLRRLAIAALPVAAVIAYVQQPDRALWNFHFLVVPFGALVLERAGDRLAAATLATFAIGNLKVGAQLPWIPAARVWLVASCVCASVAIALAMSRRAGEPRWSLVTP
;
A
#
# COMPACT_ATOMS: atom_id res chain seq x y z
N MET A 1 7.74 -7.23 10.37
CA MET A 1 6.58 -8.14 10.55
C MET A 1 6.38 -8.60 12.00
N TYR A 2 6.88 -7.88 13.01
CA TYR A 2 6.64 -8.26 14.42
C TYR A 2 5.18 -7.99 14.86
N THR A 3 4.56 -6.93 14.34
CA THR A 3 3.19 -6.52 14.71
C THR A 3 2.09 -7.48 14.23
N LEU A 4 2.34 -8.23 13.15
CA LEU A 4 1.37 -9.18 12.58
C LEU A 4 1.15 -10.41 13.48
N HIS A 5 2.14 -10.73 14.31
CA HIS A 5 2.07 -11.78 15.32
C HIS A 5 1.79 -11.22 16.73
N ASP A 6 1.66 -9.90 16.86
CA ASP A 6 1.30 -9.25 18.11
C ASP A 6 -0.23 -9.11 18.18
N PRO A 7 -0.90 -9.91 19.04
CA PRO A 7 -2.36 -9.91 19.15
C PRO A 7 -2.90 -8.61 19.73
N TYR A 8 -2.05 -7.75 20.30
CA TYR A 8 -2.45 -6.47 20.87
C TYR A 8 -2.42 -5.31 19.87
N THR A 9 -2.12 -5.58 18.59
CA THR A 9 -2.18 -4.58 17.52
C THR A 9 -3.40 -4.78 16.62
N SER A 10 -3.78 -3.71 15.91
CA SER A 10 -4.88 -3.76 14.93
C SER A 10 -4.54 -4.55 13.66
N ASP A 11 -3.27 -4.88 13.44
CA ASP A 11 -2.79 -5.37 12.14
C ASP A 11 -3.44 -6.72 11.73
N PRO A 12 -3.56 -7.75 12.60
CA PRO A 12 -4.23 -9.01 12.22
C PRO A 12 -5.67 -8.82 11.73
N LEU A 13 -6.43 -7.94 12.40
CA LEU A 13 -7.79 -7.62 11.98
C LEU A 13 -7.80 -6.96 10.60
N MET A 14 -6.89 -6.02 10.34
CA MET A 14 -6.79 -5.35 9.04
C MET A 14 -6.45 -6.32 7.90
N TYR A 15 -5.57 -7.31 8.15
CA TYR A 15 -5.27 -8.36 7.17
C TYR A 15 -6.48 -9.27 6.88
N ALA A 16 -7.35 -9.51 7.87
CA ALA A 16 -8.58 -10.27 7.67
C ALA A 16 -9.67 -9.47 6.94
N LEU A 17 -9.85 -8.19 7.28
CA LEU A 17 -10.90 -7.36 6.69
C LEU A 17 -10.58 -6.92 5.26
N GLY A 18 -9.30 -6.76 4.89
CA GLY A 18 -8.88 -6.31 3.56
C GLY A 18 -9.45 -7.15 2.40
N PRO A 19 -9.29 -8.49 2.39
CA PRO A 19 -9.87 -9.37 1.38
C PRO A 19 -11.40 -9.32 1.33
N ILE A 20 -12.07 -9.25 2.49
CA ILE A 20 -13.53 -9.18 2.59
C ILE A 20 -14.04 -7.88 1.99
N LEU A 21 -13.43 -6.75 2.35
CA LEU A 21 -13.78 -5.43 1.83
C LEU A 21 -13.56 -5.35 0.32
N THR A 22 -12.43 -5.87 -0.16
CA THR A 22 -12.11 -5.91 -1.59
C THR A 22 -13.14 -6.73 -2.35
N THR A 23 -13.45 -7.94 -1.86
CA THR A 23 -14.47 -8.81 -2.46
C THR A 23 -15.84 -8.14 -2.48
N ALA A 24 -16.25 -7.52 -1.37
CA ALA A 24 -17.53 -6.83 -1.28
C ALA A 24 -17.62 -5.67 -2.30
N LEU A 25 -16.54 -4.90 -2.47
CA LEU A 25 -16.49 -3.81 -3.44
C LEU A 25 -16.54 -4.31 -4.89
N THR A 26 -15.78 -5.35 -5.22
CA THR A 26 -15.75 -5.90 -6.59
C THR A 26 -17.04 -6.62 -6.97
N THR A 27 -17.77 -7.16 -6.00
CA THR A 27 -19.07 -7.84 -6.22
C THR A 27 -20.26 -6.87 -6.13
N GLY A 28 -20.03 -5.58 -5.82
CA GLY A 28 -21.08 -4.58 -5.69
C GLY A 28 -21.89 -4.65 -4.38
N TRP A 29 -21.41 -5.37 -3.37
CA TRP A 29 -22.02 -5.48 -2.05
C TRP A 29 -21.65 -4.28 -1.17
N PHE A 30 -22.05 -3.08 -1.60
CA PHE A 30 -21.64 -1.81 -0.97
C PHE A 30 -22.08 -1.65 0.48
N VAL A 31 -23.22 -2.23 0.87
CA VAL A 31 -23.68 -2.23 2.26
C VAL A 31 -22.72 -3.05 3.13
N THR A 32 -22.37 -4.26 2.69
CA THR A 32 -21.39 -5.12 3.37
C THR A 32 -20.03 -4.43 3.45
N ALA A 33 -19.60 -3.78 2.37
CA ALA A 33 -18.35 -3.02 2.34
C ALA A 33 -18.38 -1.89 3.39
N GLY A 34 -19.49 -1.15 3.50
CA GLY A 34 -19.70 -0.13 4.52
C GLY A 34 -19.64 -0.68 5.94
N VAL A 35 -20.31 -1.81 6.22
CA VAL A 35 -20.29 -2.46 7.55
C VAL A 35 -18.87 -2.92 7.91
N VAL A 36 -18.19 -3.61 6.99
CA VAL A 36 -16.83 -4.11 7.19
C VAL A 36 -15.85 -2.96 7.46
N ALA A 37 -15.94 -1.88 6.69
CA ALA A 37 -15.13 -0.69 6.92
C ALA A 37 -15.48 0.00 8.25
N SER A 38 -16.76 0.10 8.61
CA SER A 38 -17.21 0.66 9.89
C SER A 38 -16.70 -0.14 11.09
N ILE A 39 -16.60 -1.47 11.00
CA ILE A 39 -15.94 -2.29 12.02
C ILE A 39 -14.43 -2.03 12.02
N GLY A 40 -13.82 -1.98 10.83
CA GLY A 40 -12.39 -1.76 10.67
C GLY A 40 -11.92 -0.43 11.25
N VAL A 41 -12.69 0.66 11.07
CA VAL A 41 -12.30 1.99 11.58
C VAL A 41 -12.28 2.09 13.10
N LEU A 42 -12.97 1.18 13.81
CA LEU A 42 -12.87 1.10 15.28
C LEU A 42 -11.51 0.59 15.73
N ALA A 43 -10.81 -0.16 14.86
CA ALA A 43 -9.45 -0.62 15.08
C ALA A 43 -8.40 0.29 14.43
N LYS A 44 -8.65 0.77 13.21
CA LYS A 44 -7.71 1.58 12.43
C LYS A 44 -8.42 2.46 11.41
N GLU A 45 -8.16 3.77 11.46
CA GLU A 45 -8.78 4.79 10.62
C GLU A 45 -8.65 4.52 9.11
N PHE A 46 -7.57 3.83 8.69
CA PHE A 46 -7.31 3.50 7.29
C PHE A 46 -8.27 2.47 6.70
N ALA A 47 -9.11 1.80 7.50
CA ALA A 47 -10.09 0.86 6.99
C ALA A 47 -11.12 1.51 6.05
N ALA A 48 -11.33 2.83 6.13
CA ALA A 48 -12.19 3.56 5.19
C ALA A 48 -11.50 3.87 3.85
N ALA A 49 -10.16 3.85 3.79
CA ALA A 49 -9.40 4.26 2.61
C ALA A 49 -9.77 3.47 1.33
N PRO A 50 -9.92 2.13 1.35
CA PRO A 50 -10.27 1.36 0.15
C PRO A 50 -11.61 1.76 -0.48
N LEU A 51 -12.58 2.25 0.31
CA LEU A 51 -13.87 2.72 -0.20
C LEU A 51 -13.71 3.98 -1.05
N TYR A 52 -12.92 4.96 -0.58
CA TYR A 52 -12.64 6.18 -1.32
C TYR A 52 -11.79 5.92 -2.57
N ILE A 53 -10.82 5.02 -2.46
CA ILE A 53 -9.98 4.61 -3.60
C ILE A 53 -10.85 3.94 -4.67
N PHE A 54 -11.72 3.01 -4.27
CA PHE A 54 -12.64 2.35 -5.19
C PHE A 54 -13.63 3.34 -5.81
N ALA A 55 -14.14 4.30 -5.04
CA ALA A 55 -15.00 5.36 -5.53
C ALA A 55 -14.29 6.18 -6.62
N GLY A 56 -13.07 6.65 -6.35
CA GLY A 56 -12.27 7.38 -7.34
C GLY A 56 -11.95 6.55 -8.58
N ALA A 57 -11.56 5.29 -8.41
CA ALA A 57 -11.28 4.39 -9.53
C ALA A 57 -12.52 4.12 -10.40
N SER A 58 -13.69 4.00 -9.76
CA SER A 58 -14.98 3.81 -10.43
C SER A 58 -15.41 5.07 -11.18
N THR A 59 -15.19 6.25 -10.61
CA THR A 59 -15.36 7.54 -11.28
C THR A 59 -14.49 7.64 -12.54
N LEU A 60 -13.19 7.34 -12.43
CA LEU A 60 -12.27 7.34 -13.57
C LEU A 60 -12.64 6.30 -14.64
N GLY A 61 -13.37 5.24 -14.25
CA GLY A 61 -13.89 4.22 -15.14
C GLY A 61 -15.30 4.50 -15.70
N GLY A 62 -15.92 5.65 -15.37
CA GLY A 62 -17.29 5.98 -15.79
C GLY A 62 -18.40 5.21 -15.06
N ARG A 63 -18.07 4.45 -14.02
CA ARG A 63 -19.02 3.69 -13.19
C ARG A 63 -19.57 4.55 -12.06
N TRP A 64 -20.31 5.59 -12.41
CA TRP A 64 -20.78 6.62 -11.47
C TRP A 64 -21.65 6.08 -10.34
N ARG A 65 -22.49 5.08 -10.60
CA ARG A 65 -23.35 4.46 -9.58
C ARG A 65 -22.53 3.75 -8.51
N ASP A 66 -21.55 2.94 -8.93
CA ASP A 66 -20.65 2.23 -8.03
C ASP A 66 -19.79 3.22 -7.24
N ALA A 67 -19.32 4.29 -7.90
CA ALA A 67 -18.58 5.36 -7.26
C ALA A 67 -19.39 6.03 -6.15
N LEU A 68 -20.66 6.37 -6.42
CA LEU A 68 -21.55 6.97 -5.43
C LEU A 68 -21.81 6.05 -4.24
N HIS A 69 -22.12 4.78 -4.48
CA HIS A 69 -22.35 3.83 -3.39
C HIS A 69 -21.11 3.61 -2.52
N ALA A 70 -19.94 3.47 -3.14
CA ALA A 70 -18.68 3.34 -2.41
C ALA A 70 -18.35 4.63 -1.63
N PHE A 71 -18.63 5.80 -2.20
CA PHE A 71 -18.47 7.08 -1.51
C PHE A 71 -19.41 7.21 -0.31
N ILE A 72 -20.68 6.85 -0.45
CA ILE A 72 -21.66 6.84 0.66
C ILE A 72 -21.20 5.88 1.77
N ALA A 73 -20.80 4.66 1.41
CA ALA A 73 -20.26 3.69 2.37
C ALA A 73 -19.00 4.24 3.08
N GLY A 74 -18.11 4.90 2.35
CA GLY A 74 -16.91 5.54 2.89
C GLY A 74 -17.24 6.61 3.91
N ASN A 75 -18.17 7.50 3.58
CA ASN A 75 -18.63 8.56 4.49
C ASN A 75 -19.32 7.98 5.73
N PHE A 76 -20.10 6.91 5.59
CA PHE A 76 -20.70 6.25 6.74
C PHE A 76 -19.64 5.70 7.70
N ALA A 77 -18.63 4.97 7.19
CA ALA A 77 -17.52 4.49 8.01
C ALA A 77 -16.73 5.64 8.65
N PHE A 78 -16.52 6.73 7.90
CA PHE A 78 -15.85 7.93 8.42
C PHE A 78 -16.64 8.62 9.54
N ILE A 79 -17.97 8.71 9.43
CA ILE A 79 -18.83 9.25 10.49
C ILE A 79 -18.76 8.37 11.75
N VAL A 80 -18.79 7.04 11.59
CA VAL A 80 -18.61 6.09 12.71
C VAL A 80 -17.27 6.35 13.41
N TRP A 81 -16.20 6.51 12.64
CA TRP A 81 -14.87 6.82 13.18
C TRP A 81 -14.84 8.16 13.94
N ILE A 82 -15.41 9.23 13.37
CA ILE A 82 -15.50 10.54 14.04
C ILE A 82 -16.28 10.40 15.35
N ALA A 83 -17.45 9.78 15.32
CA ALA A 83 -18.30 9.62 16.50
C ALA A 83 -17.59 8.84 17.61
N PHE A 84 -16.90 7.76 17.25
CA PHE A 84 -16.08 6.98 18.17
C PHE A 84 -14.94 7.82 18.77
N THR A 85 -14.16 8.50 17.91
CA THR A 85 -13.02 9.31 18.32
C THR A 85 -13.44 10.45 19.24
N LEU A 86 -14.50 11.19 18.88
CA LEU A 86 -15.04 12.25 19.72
C LEU A 86 -15.54 11.71 21.06
N THR A 87 -16.19 10.54 21.08
CA THR A 87 -16.62 9.89 22.33
C THR A 87 -15.42 9.56 23.21
N LEU A 88 -14.36 8.99 22.64
CA LEU A 88 -13.12 8.70 23.37
C LEU A 88 -12.49 9.98 23.95
N MET A 89 -12.41 11.04 23.14
CA MET A 89 -11.82 12.31 23.58
C MET A 89 -12.66 12.97 24.67
N LEU A 90 -13.97 13.10 24.48
CA LEU A 90 -14.86 13.84 25.38
C LEU A 90 -15.16 13.08 26.67
N LYS A 91 -15.30 11.74 26.62
CA LYS A 91 -15.72 10.94 27.77
C LYS A 91 -14.57 10.26 28.49
N PHE A 92 -13.55 9.83 27.75
CA PHE A 92 -12.43 9.04 28.28
C PHE A 92 -11.10 9.81 28.31
N ASN A 93 -11.15 11.12 28.01
CA ASN A 93 -9.98 11.99 27.95
C ASN A 93 -8.85 11.42 27.06
N TYR A 94 -9.25 10.70 26.00
CA TYR A 94 -8.32 10.17 25.02
C TYR A 94 -7.62 11.32 24.31
N SER A 95 -6.30 11.24 24.19
CA SER A 95 -5.49 12.20 23.44
C SER A 95 -4.45 11.47 22.60
N TYR A 96 -4.12 12.06 21.45
CA TYR A 96 -3.04 11.55 20.61
C TYR A 96 -1.69 11.92 21.25
N GLY A 97 -0.94 10.91 21.72
CA GLY A 97 0.33 11.08 22.45
C GLY A 97 1.49 11.67 21.64
N TYR A 98 1.33 11.76 20.33
CA TYR A 98 2.08 12.67 19.46
C TYR A 98 1.04 13.65 18.94
N ALA A 99 0.94 14.85 19.49
CA ALA A 99 1.56 15.98 18.83
C ALA A 99 1.48 15.89 17.29
N SER A 100 0.26 15.85 16.73
CA SER A 100 -0.09 16.45 15.43
C SER A 100 0.16 17.97 15.47
N VAL A 101 1.30 18.41 16.01
CA VAL A 101 1.52 19.80 16.41
C VAL A 101 1.66 20.59 15.13
N THR A 102 0.61 21.34 14.83
CA THR A 102 0.46 22.20 13.67
C THR A 102 0.41 21.44 12.34
N PHE A 103 -0.83 21.08 11.94
CA PHE A 103 -1.20 20.90 10.53
C PHE A 103 -0.58 22.03 9.66
N SER A 104 -0.59 23.26 10.16
CA SER A 104 0.07 24.41 9.50
C SER A 104 1.59 24.32 9.32
N LYS A 105 2.30 23.41 10.00
CA LYS A 105 3.74 23.16 9.85
C LYS A 105 4.07 21.93 8.99
N GLY A 106 3.09 21.38 8.28
CA GLY A 106 3.31 20.22 7.40
C GLY A 106 3.22 18.86 8.11
N ALA A 107 2.66 18.83 9.32
CA ALA A 107 2.41 17.61 10.10
C ALA A 107 3.65 16.68 10.16
N VAL A 108 3.52 15.39 9.83
CA VAL A 108 4.62 14.43 10.01
C VAL A 108 5.70 14.55 8.93
N ILE A 109 5.33 15.04 7.74
CA ILE A 109 6.28 15.31 6.65
C ILE A 109 7.23 16.45 7.05
N GLY A 110 6.71 17.53 7.65
CA GLY A 110 7.51 18.62 8.18
C GLY A 110 8.52 18.13 9.22
N LEU A 111 8.07 17.29 10.17
CA LEU A 111 8.94 16.68 11.17
C LEU A 111 10.06 15.82 10.58
N TRP A 112 9.81 15.13 9.46
CA TRP A 112 10.81 14.34 8.77
C TRP A 112 11.87 15.22 8.10
N LEU A 113 11.44 16.28 7.41
CA LEU A 113 12.33 17.22 6.74
C LEU A 113 13.19 18.02 7.74
N ASP A 114 12.68 18.27 8.94
CA ASP A 114 13.42 18.94 10.01
C ASP A 114 14.48 18.04 10.67
N ARG A 115 14.27 16.71 10.67
CA ARG A 115 15.12 15.75 11.39
C ARG A 115 16.08 14.97 10.50
N LEU A 116 15.75 14.81 9.23
CA LEU A 116 16.53 14.03 8.27
C LEU A 116 16.97 14.93 7.12
N SER A 117 18.22 14.77 6.68
CA SER A 117 18.65 15.34 5.40
C SER A 117 17.81 14.77 4.25
N LEU A 118 17.70 15.49 3.13
CA LEU A 118 17.01 14.99 1.93
C LEU A 118 17.53 13.62 1.47
N ARG A 119 18.84 13.38 1.62
CA ARG A 119 19.47 12.08 1.36
C ARG A 119 18.98 11.00 2.34
N GLY A 120 18.84 11.35 3.62
CA GLY A 120 18.30 10.47 4.64
C GLY A 120 16.85 10.09 4.37
N VAL A 121 16.01 11.07 4.00
CA VAL A 121 14.62 10.83 3.57
C VAL A 121 14.56 9.91 2.35
N ALA A 122 15.32 10.23 1.29
CA ALA A 122 15.36 9.41 0.08
C ALA A 122 15.84 7.97 0.38
N SER A 123 16.86 7.82 1.24
CA SER A 123 17.34 6.50 1.66
C SER A 123 16.31 5.74 2.49
N ALA A 124 15.60 6.40 3.39
CA ALA A 124 14.57 5.78 4.22
C ALA A 124 13.39 5.32 3.36
N MET A 125 12.93 6.17 2.44
CA MET A 125 11.90 5.81 1.46
C MET A 125 12.36 4.65 0.60
N PHE A 126 13.57 4.71 0.03
CA PHE A 126 14.11 3.63 -0.79
C PHE A 126 14.21 2.30 -0.05
N ASN A 127 14.62 2.30 1.22
CA ASN A 127 14.71 1.07 2.01
C ASN A 127 13.34 0.40 2.21
N GLU A 128 12.25 1.16 2.12
CA GLU A 128 10.89 0.66 2.28
C GLU A 128 10.44 -0.24 1.13
N PHE A 129 10.54 0.26 -0.10
CA PHE A 129 10.07 -0.49 -1.29
C PHE A 129 11.21 -1.06 -2.16
N GLY A 130 12.44 -0.61 -1.95
CA GLY A 130 13.66 -1.04 -2.64
C GLY A 130 13.48 -1.20 -4.17
N PRO A 131 13.63 -2.42 -4.70
CA PRO A 131 13.54 -2.70 -6.13
C PRO A 131 12.15 -2.37 -6.73
N LEU A 132 11.08 -2.30 -5.92
CA LEU A 132 9.75 -1.95 -6.41
C LEU A 132 9.71 -0.51 -6.95
N TYR A 133 10.55 0.40 -6.46
CA TYR A 133 10.68 1.74 -7.07
C TYR A 133 11.21 1.70 -8.50
N LEU A 134 11.95 0.64 -8.86
CA LEU A 134 12.43 0.43 -10.23
C LEU A 134 11.36 -0.30 -11.06
N LEU A 135 10.76 -1.35 -10.49
CA LEU A 135 9.82 -2.21 -11.19
C LEU A 135 8.47 -1.54 -11.46
N ALA A 136 7.92 -0.79 -10.51
CA ALA A 136 6.57 -0.23 -10.65
C ALA A 136 6.43 0.78 -11.80
N PRO A 137 7.36 1.73 -12.02
CA PRO A 137 7.30 2.60 -13.19
C PRO A 137 7.28 1.83 -14.52
N ALA A 138 8.07 0.75 -14.63
CA ALA A 138 8.02 -0.13 -15.80
C ALA A 138 6.69 -0.90 -15.89
N GLY A 139 6.16 -1.35 -14.76
CA GLY A 139 4.90 -2.09 -14.65
C GLY A 139 3.66 -1.30 -15.08
N ILE A 140 3.67 0.03 -14.94
CA ILE A 140 2.56 0.90 -15.40
C ILE A 140 2.28 0.68 -16.89
N TRP A 141 3.31 0.50 -17.70
CA TRP A 141 3.19 0.27 -19.15
C TRP A 141 2.47 -1.04 -19.48
N PHE A 142 2.59 -2.04 -18.61
CA PHE A 142 1.98 -3.36 -18.80
C PHE A 142 0.61 -3.50 -18.11
N ALA A 143 0.27 -2.56 -17.22
CA ALA A 143 -0.92 -2.68 -16.40
C ALA A 143 -2.23 -2.51 -17.18
N PRO A 144 -3.28 -3.30 -16.85
CA PRO A 144 -4.62 -3.08 -17.38
C PRO A 144 -5.17 -1.73 -16.90
N ALA A 145 -6.13 -1.19 -17.64
CA ALA A 145 -6.72 0.13 -17.37
C ALA A 145 -7.26 0.24 -15.93
N ASP A 146 -7.89 -0.82 -15.41
CA ASP A 146 -8.48 -0.80 -14.07
C ASP A 146 -7.44 -0.70 -12.96
N LEU A 147 -6.30 -1.41 -13.11
CA LEU A 147 -5.19 -1.29 -12.15
C LEU A 147 -4.57 0.11 -12.19
N ARG A 148 -4.43 0.71 -13.38
CA ARG A 148 -3.96 2.10 -13.52
C ARG A 148 -4.90 3.09 -12.84
N ARG A 149 -6.21 2.96 -13.07
CA ARG A 149 -7.23 3.80 -12.42
C ARG A 149 -7.21 3.66 -10.92
N LEU A 150 -7.10 2.43 -10.40
CA LEU A 150 -6.98 2.18 -8.96
C LEU A 150 -5.75 2.87 -8.38
N ALA A 151 -4.61 2.77 -9.05
CA ALA A 151 -3.38 3.40 -8.60
C ALA A 151 -3.48 4.93 -8.59
N ILE A 152 -4.00 5.53 -9.66
CA ILE A 152 -4.22 6.98 -9.74
C ILE A 152 -5.18 7.44 -8.64
N ALA A 153 -6.29 6.72 -8.44
CA ALA A 153 -7.29 7.05 -7.43
C ALA A 153 -6.76 6.93 -5.99
N ALA A 154 -5.74 6.11 -5.75
CA ALA A 154 -5.12 5.98 -4.44
C ALA A 154 -4.03 7.02 -4.15
N LEU A 155 -3.50 7.74 -5.16
CA LEU A 155 -2.49 8.79 -4.93
C LEU A 155 -2.96 9.89 -3.96
N PRO A 156 -4.18 10.47 -4.09
CA PRO A 156 -4.64 11.51 -3.16
C PRO A 156 -4.80 10.97 -1.74
N VAL A 157 -5.31 9.74 -1.60
CA VAL A 157 -5.51 9.10 -0.29
C VAL A 157 -4.17 8.80 0.37
N ALA A 158 -3.19 8.32 -0.41
CA ALA A 158 -1.82 8.10 0.05
C ALA A 158 -1.15 9.41 0.50
N ALA A 159 -1.36 10.50 -0.25
CA ALA A 159 -0.82 11.81 0.10
C ALA A 159 -1.39 12.33 1.43
N VAL A 160 -2.70 12.22 1.64
CA VAL A 160 -3.35 12.60 2.91
C VAL A 160 -2.80 11.77 4.07
N ILE A 161 -2.64 10.46 3.88
CA ILE A 161 -2.16 9.56 4.94
C ILE A 161 -0.68 9.79 5.24
N ALA A 162 0.16 9.99 4.22
CA ALA A 162 1.57 10.35 4.39
C ALA A 162 1.76 11.71 5.08
N TYR A 163 0.77 12.59 4.96
CA TYR A 163 0.78 13.86 5.64
C TYR A 163 0.47 13.72 7.14
N VAL A 164 -0.54 12.91 7.50
CA VAL A 164 -0.98 12.75 8.91
C VAL A 164 -0.21 11.67 9.68
N GLN A 165 0.46 10.74 9.00
CA GLN A 165 1.21 9.64 9.60
C GLN A 165 2.68 9.68 9.16
N GLN A 166 3.55 8.98 9.89
CA GLN A 166 4.94 8.75 9.48
C GLN A 166 5.00 8.23 8.03
N PRO A 167 5.73 8.88 7.11
CA PRO A 167 5.71 8.55 5.69
C PRO A 167 5.99 7.08 5.38
N ASP A 168 6.92 6.45 6.10
CA ASP A 168 7.23 5.02 6.02
C ASP A 168 6.01 4.15 6.39
N ARG A 169 5.34 4.46 7.51
CA ARG A 169 4.12 3.76 7.95
C ARG A 169 2.94 4.00 7.02
N ALA A 170 2.81 5.22 6.50
CA ALA A 170 1.78 5.58 5.54
C ALA A 170 1.94 4.74 4.28
N LEU A 171 3.13 4.77 3.69
CA LEU A 171 3.49 4.02 2.49
C LEU A 171 3.31 2.51 2.67
N TRP A 172 3.51 1.98 3.88
CA TRP A 172 3.20 0.59 4.22
C TRP A 172 1.75 0.18 3.94
N ASN A 173 0.80 1.08 4.16
CA ASN A 173 -0.61 0.79 3.86
C ASN A 173 -0.91 0.79 2.36
N PHE A 174 0.01 1.29 1.52
CA PHE A 174 -0.16 1.49 0.09
C PHE A 174 0.74 0.59 -0.77
N HIS A 175 1.27 -0.52 -0.24
CA HIS A 175 2.02 -1.49 -1.07
C HIS A 175 1.26 -1.93 -2.32
N PHE A 176 -0.07 -2.01 -2.26
CA PHE A 176 -0.91 -2.32 -3.42
C PHE A 176 -0.81 -1.28 -4.56
N LEU A 177 -0.28 -0.08 -4.31
CA LEU A 177 0.03 0.91 -5.35
C LEU A 177 1.26 0.57 -6.18
N VAL A 178 2.13 -0.30 -5.69
CA VAL A 178 3.49 -0.48 -6.24
C VAL A 178 3.75 -1.96 -6.57
N VAL A 179 3.30 -2.86 -5.68
CA VAL A 179 3.49 -4.31 -5.80
C VAL A 179 2.83 -4.91 -7.04
N PRO A 180 1.56 -4.63 -7.38
CA PRO A 180 0.94 -5.22 -8.57
C PRO A 180 1.66 -4.84 -9.87
N PHE A 181 2.13 -3.59 -9.99
CA PHE A 181 2.93 -3.16 -11.13
C PHE A 181 4.27 -3.90 -11.19
N GLY A 182 4.95 -4.03 -10.04
CA GLY A 182 6.19 -4.79 -9.98
C GLY A 182 6.01 -6.27 -10.34
N ALA A 183 4.90 -6.88 -9.89
CA ALA A 183 4.55 -8.26 -10.20
C ALA A 183 4.37 -8.47 -11.71
N LEU A 184 3.70 -7.55 -12.40
CA LEU A 184 3.54 -7.62 -13.86
C LEU A 184 4.88 -7.63 -14.60
N VAL A 185 5.87 -6.87 -14.14
CA VAL A 185 7.22 -6.88 -14.75
C VAL A 185 7.90 -8.23 -14.50
N LEU A 186 7.87 -8.72 -13.25
CA LEU A 186 8.52 -9.97 -12.88
C LEU A 186 7.90 -11.19 -13.57
N GLU A 187 6.56 -11.23 -13.68
CA GLU A 187 5.83 -12.25 -14.43
C GLU A 187 6.31 -12.32 -15.88
N ARG A 188 6.46 -11.16 -16.52
CA ARG A 188 6.94 -11.05 -17.89
C ARG A 188 8.42 -11.39 -18.05
N ALA A 189 9.26 -11.20 -17.02
CA ALA A 189 10.69 -11.48 -17.08
C ALA A 189 11.00 -12.99 -16.90
N GLY A 190 10.21 -13.67 -16.06
CA GLY A 190 10.24 -15.11 -15.87
C GLY A 190 10.63 -15.56 -14.45
N ASP A 191 10.15 -16.75 -14.09
CA ASP A 191 10.04 -17.23 -12.70
C ASP A 191 11.36 -17.25 -11.93
N ARG A 192 12.47 -17.63 -12.60
CA ARG A 192 13.80 -17.67 -11.95
C ARG A 192 14.26 -16.28 -11.54
N LEU A 193 14.06 -15.27 -12.39
CA LEU A 193 14.47 -13.91 -12.09
C LEU A 193 13.51 -13.25 -11.10
N ALA A 194 12.22 -13.57 -11.17
CA ALA A 194 11.25 -13.18 -10.17
C ALA A 194 11.64 -13.73 -8.79
N ALA A 195 11.91 -15.04 -8.69
CA ALA A 195 12.35 -15.68 -7.45
C ALA A 195 13.65 -15.09 -6.91
N ALA A 196 14.65 -14.86 -7.78
CA ALA A 196 15.92 -14.23 -7.37
C ALA A 196 15.71 -12.80 -6.86
N THR A 197 14.88 -12.00 -7.54
CA THR A 197 14.56 -10.63 -7.13
C THR A 197 13.87 -10.61 -5.76
N LEU A 198 12.87 -11.48 -5.58
CA LEU A 198 12.13 -11.61 -4.32
C LEU A 198 13.01 -12.13 -3.19
N ALA A 199 13.83 -13.14 -3.42
CA ALA A 199 14.71 -13.72 -2.41
C ALA A 199 15.76 -12.71 -1.94
N THR A 200 16.42 -12.01 -2.86
CA THR A 200 17.41 -10.97 -2.52
C THR A 200 16.76 -9.80 -1.78
N PHE A 201 15.55 -9.37 -2.18
CA PHE A 201 14.81 -8.34 -1.47
C PHE A 201 14.39 -8.78 -0.05
N ALA A 202 13.91 -10.02 0.08
CA ALA A 202 13.51 -10.59 1.37
C ALA A 202 14.69 -10.68 2.33
N ILE A 203 15.86 -11.18 1.87
CA ILE A 203 17.07 -11.26 2.70
C ILE A 203 17.55 -9.86 3.12
N GLY A 204 17.50 -8.87 2.22
CA GLY A 204 17.79 -7.48 2.57
C GLY A 204 16.87 -6.96 3.69
N ASN A 205 15.57 -7.26 3.60
CA ASN A 205 14.58 -6.89 4.61
C ASN A 205 14.73 -7.65 5.93
N LEU A 206 15.26 -8.88 5.94
CA LEU A 206 15.59 -9.58 7.19
C LEU A 206 16.63 -8.81 8.01
N LYS A 207 17.55 -8.11 7.35
CA LYS A 207 18.55 -7.28 8.04
C LYS A 207 18.01 -5.91 8.45
N VAL A 208 17.23 -5.24 7.59
CA VAL A 208 16.69 -3.90 7.88
C VAL A 208 15.48 -3.96 8.81
N GLY A 209 14.51 -4.81 8.50
CA GLY A 209 13.24 -4.91 9.22
C GLY A 209 13.27 -5.83 10.44
N ALA A 210 13.94 -6.99 10.36
CA ALA A 210 14.04 -7.93 11.50
C ALA A 210 15.34 -7.80 12.31
N GLN A 211 16.24 -6.89 11.90
CA GLN A 211 17.49 -6.57 12.60
C GLN A 211 18.36 -7.79 12.95
N LEU A 212 18.30 -8.85 12.14
CA LEU A 212 18.99 -10.10 12.45
C LEU A 212 20.52 -9.91 12.37
N PRO A 213 21.27 -10.19 13.45
CA PRO A 213 22.70 -9.86 13.52
C PRO A 213 23.55 -10.68 12.53
N TRP A 214 23.15 -11.92 12.25
CA TRP A 214 23.88 -12.87 11.41
C TRP A 214 23.63 -12.72 9.89
N ILE A 215 22.61 -11.96 9.47
CA ILE A 215 22.39 -11.68 8.05
C ILE A 215 23.45 -10.67 7.56
N PRO A 216 24.08 -10.88 6.39
CA PRO A 216 25.05 -9.93 5.83
C PRO A 216 24.46 -8.53 5.63
N ALA A 217 25.34 -7.54 5.44
CA ALA A 217 24.92 -6.14 5.31
C ALA A 217 23.81 -5.95 4.26
N ALA A 218 22.68 -5.36 4.67
CA ALA A 218 21.48 -5.19 3.84
C ALA A 218 21.78 -4.59 2.46
N ARG A 219 22.75 -3.67 2.42
CA ARG A 219 23.22 -3.01 1.19
C ARG A 219 23.58 -4.00 0.07
N VAL A 220 24.20 -5.14 0.39
CA VAL A 220 24.63 -6.12 -0.61
C VAL A 220 23.41 -6.78 -1.26
N TRP A 221 22.45 -7.18 -0.44
CA TRP A 221 21.22 -7.83 -0.89
C TRP A 221 20.27 -6.88 -1.60
N LEU A 222 20.18 -5.63 -1.15
CA LEU A 222 19.42 -4.58 -1.83
C LEU A 222 20.01 -4.26 -3.20
N VAL A 223 21.33 -4.11 -3.30
CA VAL A 223 22.00 -3.89 -4.60
C VAL A 223 21.76 -5.09 -5.52
N ALA A 224 21.93 -6.32 -5.05
CA ALA A 224 21.66 -7.52 -5.84
C ALA A 224 20.21 -7.54 -6.35
N SER A 225 19.24 -7.21 -5.48
CA SER A 225 17.83 -7.12 -5.86
C SER A 225 17.57 -6.03 -6.92
N CYS A 226 18.23 -4.88 -6.82
CA CYS A 226 18.14 -3.82 -7.82
C CYS A 226 18.73 -4.23 -9.17
N VAL A 227 19.84 -4.98 -9.17
CA VAL A 227 20.41 -5.55 -10.39
C VAL A 227 19.43 -6.53 -11.02
N CYS A 228 18.88 -7.47 -10.25
CA CYS A 228 17.87 -8.42 -10.74
C CYS A 228 16.63 -7.70 -11.28
N ALA A 229 16.15 -6.67 -10.59
CA ALA A 229 15.02 -5.86 -11.03
C ALA A 229 15.32 -5.12 -12.35
N SER A 230 16.51 -4.55 -12.50
CA SER A 230 16.92 -3.86 -13.72
C SER A 230 16.99 -4.82 -14.92
N VAL A 231 17.53 -6.02 -14.71
CA VAL A 231 17.54 -7.09 -15.72
C VAL A 231 16.10 -7.53 -16.04
N ALA A 232 15.22 -7.62 -15.04
CA ALA A 232 13.83 -7.99 -15.23
C ALA A 232 13.09 -6.96 -16.09
N ILE A 233 13.31 -5.67 -15.86
CA ILE A 233 12.76 -4.57 -16.68
C ILE A 233 13.24 -4.71 -18.12
N ALA A 234 14.55 -4.86 -18.34
CA ALA A 234 15.11 -4.99 -19.68
C ALA A 234 14.50 -6.17 -20.45
N LEU A 235 14.40 -7.34 -19.81
CA LEU A 235 13.80 -8.54 -20.41
C LEU A 235 12.28 -8.40 -20.64
N ALA A 236 11.56 -7.78 -19.71
CA ALA A 236 10.12 -7.56 -19.84
C ALA A 236 9.80 -6.58 -20.99
N MET A 237 10.64 -5.55 -21.20
CA MET A 237 10.50 -4.60 -22.30
C MET A 237 10.94 -5.16 -23.64
N SER A 238 11.93 -6.06 -23.68
CA SER A 238 12.38 -6.69 -24.93
C SER A 238 11.39 -7.76 -25.45
N ARG A 239 10.56 -8.33 -24.58
CA ARG A 239 9.52 -9.29 -24.98
C ARG A 239 8.31 -8.56 -25.56
N ARG A 240 8.00 -8.83 -26.85
CA ARG A 240 6.83 -8.25 -27.54
C ARG A 240 5.53 -8.52 -26.76
N ALA A 241 4.59 -7.58 -26.83
CA ALA A 241 3.23 -7.75 -26.33
C ALA A 241 2.54 -8.86 -27.14
N GLY A 242 2.58 -10.11 -26.65
CA GLY A 242 1.97 -11.23 -27.37
C GLY A 242 2.19 -12.64 -26.81
N GLU A 243 3.13 -12.86 -25.89
CA GLU A 243 3.29 -14.19 -25.26
C GLU A 243 2.76 -14.21 -23.83
N PRO A 244 1.47 -14.49 -23.61
CA PRO A 244 0.99 -14.91 -22.30
C PRO A 244 1.58 -16.29 -21.97
N ARG A 245 2.25 -16.40 -20.82
CA ARG A 245 2.73 -17.70 -20.28
C ARG A 245 1.61 -18.61 -19.77
N TRP A 246 0.38 -18.11 -19.67
CA TRP A 246 -0.76 -18.89 -19.23
C TRP A 246 -1.54 -19.40 -20.45
N SER A 247 -1.03 -20.45 -21.11
CA SER A 247 -1.93 -21.41 -21.75
C SER A 247 -2.47 -22.32 -20.64
N LEU A 248 -3.32 -21.78 -19.77
CA LEU A 248 -4.04 -22.58 -18.78
C LEU A 248 -5.23 -23.22 -19.48
N VAL A 249 -5.01 -24.48 -19.88
CA VAL A 249 -5.98 -25.60 -19.87
C VAL A 249 -7.44 -25.15 -19.94
N THR A 250 -7.98 -25.12 -21.15
CA THR A 250 -9.42 -25.30 -21.39
C THR A 250 -9.81 -26.71 -20.93
N PRO A 251 -10.88 -26.89 -20.13
CA PRO A 251 -11.80 -27.99 -20.37
C PRO A 251 -12.63 -27.73 -21.63
#